data_AF-A0A167VWB8-F1
#
_entry.id   AF-A0A167VWB8-F1
#
_cell.length_a   1.000
_cell.length_b   1.000
_cell.length_c   1.000
_cell.angle_alpha   90.00
_cell.angle_beta   90.00
_cell.angle_gamma   90.00
#
_symmetry.space_group_name_H-M   'P 1'
#
loop_
_entity.id
_entity.type
_entity.pdbx_description
1 polymer ?
#
loop_
_entity_poly.entity_id
_entity_poly.type
_entity_poly.pdbx_seq_one_letter_code
_entity_poly.pdbx_strand_id
1 'polypeptide(L)'
;MIPTLVRRLAQPVKEAAIKSAQASNFHQTKKVWPPNFKELSHQQQLRFEKKYKRRVSLANRAPRWEKGVKYAQLATITAALIWLLFYSEFEWWGKKYKPSEEIRRRAQYLFGVMDPDKRYERRKDMVEPASVSSDNKESPSK
;
A
#
# COMPACT_ATOMS: atom_id res chain seq x y z
N MET A 1 21.49 26.62 5.82
CA MET A 1 21.01 25.27 5.46
C MET A 1 21.12 24.92 3.96
N ILE A 2 21.69 25.79 3.13
CA ILE A 2 21.91 25.55 1.69
C ILE A 2 23.06 24.56 1.35
N PRO A 3 24.20 24.50 2.08
CA PRO A 3 25.31 23.64 1.67
C PRO A 3 25.00 22.14 1.76
N THR A 4 24.05 21.76 2.61
CA THR A 4 23.58 20.38 2.73
C THR A 4 22.69 19.97 1.56
N LEU A 5 21.91 20.89 0.99
CA LEU A 5 21.09 20.65 -0.20
C LEU A 5 21.97 20.47 -1.44
N VAL A 6 22.97 21.33 -1.64
CA VAL A 6 23.94 21.20 -2.75
C VAL A 6 24.71 19.88 -2.65
N ARG A 7 25.15 19.51 -1.43
CA ARG A 7 25.83 18.23 -1.20
C ARG A 7 24.94 17.03 -1.52
N ARG A 8 23.64 17.09 -1.22
CA ARG A 8 22.65 16.04 -1.53
C ARG A 8 22.35 15.94 -3.03
N LEU A 9 22.21 17.08 -3.72
CA LEU A 9 22.01 17.11 -5.17
C LEU A 9 23.25 16.63 -5.96
N ALA A 10 24.45 16.78 -5.39
CA ALA A 10 25.68 16.27 -5.99
C ALA A 10 25.95 14.77 -5.75
N GLN A 11 25.24 14.12 -4.83
CA GLN A 11 25.40 12.67 -4.59
C GLN A 11 25.01 11.78 -5.78
N PRO A 12 23.86 11.98 -6.48
CA PRO A 12 23.50 11.13 -7.62
C PRO A 12 24.50 11.24 -8.78
N VAL A 13 25.06 12.43 -9.01
CA VAL A 13 26.07 12.65 -10.06
C VAL A 13 27.38 11.94 -9.71
N LYS A 14 27.81 11.99 -8.45
CA LYS A 14 29.00 11.25 -7.98
C LYS A 14 28.79 9.74 -8.08
N GLU A 15 27.62 9.24 -7.70
CA GLU A 15 27.30 7.81 -7.84
C GLU A 15 27.25 7.37 -9.31
N ALA A 16 26.71 8.19 -10.21
CA ALA A 16 26.70 7.92 -11.65
C ALA A 16 28.12 7.95 -12.27
N ALA A 17 28.96 8.89 -11.84
CA ALA A 17 30.36 8.98 -12.25
C ALA A 17 31.17 7.76 -11.75
N ILE A 18 30.94 7.32 -10.51
CA ILE A 18 31.59 6.11 -9.98
C ILE A 18 31.12 4.86 -10.73
N LYS A 19 29.81 4.74 -11.03
CA LYS A 19 29.26 3.61 -11.80
C LYS A 19 29.80 3.55 -13.23
N SER A 20 29.94 4.70 -13.90
CA SER A 20 30.51 4.77 -15.26
C SER A 20 32.02 4.52 -15.27
N ALA A 21 32.77 5.02 -14.29
CA ALA A 21 34.19 4.72 -14.14
C ALA A 21 34.46 3.24 -13.74
N GLN A 22 33.53 2.61 -13.02
CA GLN A 22 33.56 1.16 -12.78
C GLN A 22 33.23 0.37 -14.05
N ALA A 23 32.35 0.90 -14.92
CA ALA A 23 32.01 0.26 -16.18
C ALA A 23 33.19 0.19 -17.16
N SER A 24 34.06 1.21 -17.16
CA SER A 24 35.25 1.24 -18.02
C SER A 24 36.43 0.42 -17.49
N ASN A 25 36.43 0.04 -16.20
CA ASN A 25 37.53 -0.65 -15.53
C ASN A 25 37.10 -2.01 -14.93
N PHE A 26 36.32 -2.80 -15.66
CA PHE A 26 36.06 -4.18 -15.25
C PHE A 26 37.29 -5.04 -15.49
N HIS A 27 38.15 -5.17 -14.47
CA HIS A 27 39.07 -6.29 -14.42
C HIS A 27 38.27 -7.58 -14.53
N GLN A 28 38.50 -8.35 -15.60
CA GLN A 28 37.89 -9.67 -15.76
C GLN A 28 38.15 -10.47 -14.48
N THR A 29 37.09 -10.87 -13.80
CA THR A 29 37.21 -11.65 -12.57
C THR A 29 37.91 -12.96 -12.92
N LYS A 30 39.07 -13.22 -12.29
CA LYS A 30 39.84 -14.47 -12.48
C LYS A 30 38.99 -15.74 -12.29
N LYS A 31 37.87 -15.63 -11.56
CA LYS A 31 36.92 -16.71 -11.31
C LYS A 31 35.54 -16.32 -11.85
N VAL A 32 35.01 -17.14 -12.76
CA VAL A 32 33.63 -17.02 -13.25
C VAL A 32 32.67 -17.25 -12.09
N TRP A 33 31.79 -16.28 -11.88
CA TRP A 33 30.67 -16.36 -10.96
C TRP A 33 29.38 -16.36 -11.80
N PRO A 34 28.34 -17.14 -11.47
CA PRO A 34 28.20 -18.11 -10.38
C PRO A 34 28.87 -19.48 -10.65
N PRO A 35 29.27 -20.22 -9.61
CA PRO A 35 29.76 -21.60 -9.79
C PRO A 35 28.60 -22.54 -10.17
N ASN A 36 28.87 -23.51 -11.04
CA ASN A 36 27.89 -24.53 -11.45
C ASN A 36 27.57 -25.47 -10.27
N PHE A 37 26.50 -25.19 -9.52
CA PHE A 37 26.16 -25.96 -8.32
C PHE A 37 25.98 -27.47 -8.57
N LYS A 38 25.58 -27.88 -9.78
CA LYS A 38 25.37 -29.29 -10.15
C LYS A 38 26.67 -30.11 -10.20
N GLU A 39 27.81 -29.47 -10.45
CA GLU A 39 29.12 -30.12 -10.54
C GLU A 39 29.83 -30.19 -9.17
N LEU A 40 29.30 -29.49 -8.16
CA LEU A 40 29.90 -29.42 -6.83
C LEU A 40 29.45 -30.57 -5.93
N SER A 41 30.37 -31.02 -5.07
CA SER A 41 30.04 -31.94 -3.98
C SER A 41 29.00 -31.34 -3.05
N HIS A 42 28.11 -32.18 -2.51
CA HIS A 42 27.03 -31.76 -1.60
C HIS A 42 27.55 -30.96 -0.39
N GLN A 43 28.70 -31.35 0.17
CA GLN A 43 29.32 -30.61 1.27
C GLN A 43 29.72 -29.18 0.87
N GLN A 44 30.20 -29.00 -0.36
CA GLN A 44 30.57 -27.68 -0.87
C GLN A 44 29.32 -26.81 -1.11
N GLN A 45 28.25 -27.39 -1.66
CA GLN A 45 26.97 -26.71 -1.82
C GLN A 45 26.45 -26.17 -0.48
N LEU A 46 26.43 -26.99 0.57
CA LEU A 46 26.00 -26.58 1.92
C LEU A 46 26.86 -25.44 2.49
N ARG A 47 28.19 -25.45 2.25
CA ARG A 47 29.08 -24.36 2.66
C ARG A 47 28.75 -23.05 1.94
N PHE A 48 28.44 -23.11 0.65
CA PHE A 48 28.03 -21.93 -0.13
C PHE A 48 26.67 -21.41 0.33
N GLU A 49 25.71 -22.30 0.57
CA GLU A 49 24.40 -21.93 1.09
C GLU A 49 24.51 -21.24 2.45
N LYS A 50 25.29 -21.82 3.39
CA LYS A 50 25.56 -21.21 4.69
C LYS A 50 26.21 -19.84 4.56
N LYS A 51 27.20 -19.70 3.66
CA LYS A 51 27.85 -18.41 3.37
C LYS A 51 26.88 -17.39 2.79
N TYR A 52 26.01 -17.80 1.86
CA TYR A 52 24.99 -16.95 1.24
C TYR A 52 23.99 -16.45 2.28
N LYS A 53 23.37 -17.36 3.06
CA LYS A 53 22.43 -17.03 4.13
C LYS A 53 23.03 -16.03 5.13
N ARG A 54 24.29 -16.21 5.52
CA ARG A 54 25.00 -15.28 6.39
C ARG A 54 25.16 -13.90 5.76
N ARG A 55 25.56 -13.82 4.48
CA ARG A 55 25.73 -12.55 3.77
C ARG A 55 24.40 -11.81 3.58
N VAL A 56 23.34 -12.53 3.22
CA VAL A 56 21.99 -11.97 3.12
C VAL A 56 21.51 -11.46 4.48
N SER A 57 21.73 -12.20 5.56
CA SER A 57 21.40 -11.76 6.92
C SER A 57 22.15 -10.48 7.29
N LEU A 58 23.46 -10.38 6.99
CA LEU A 58 24.26 -9.18 7.25
C LEU A 58 23.83 -7.99 6.38
N ALA A 59 23.58 -8.20 5.09
CA ALA A 59 23.09 -7.15 4.20
C ALA A 59 21.71 -6.63 4.65
N ASN A 60 20.84 -7.54 5.10
CA ASN A 60 19.52 -7.21 5.61
C ASN A 60 19.52 -6.71 7.07
N ARG A 61 20.67 -6.70 7.75
CA ARG A 61 20.85 -6.17 9.12
C ARG A 61 20.88 -4.64 9.17
N ALA A 62 20.46 -3.96 8.10
CA ALA A 62 20.28 -2.51 8.06
C ALA A 62 19.71 -1.95 9.39
N PRO A 63 20.15 -0.74 9.82
CA PRO A 63 19.87 -0.21 11.15
C PRO A 63 18.38 -0.25 11.45
N ARG A 64 18.01 -0.91 12.55
CA ARG A 64 16.60 -1.16 12.92
C ARG A 64 15.80 0.14 13.03
N TRP A 65 16.46 1.22 13.43
CA TRP A 65 15.88 2.55 13.54
C TRP A 65 15.33 3.07 12.20
N GLU A 66 16.11 3.04 11.13
CA GLU A 66 15.69 3.51 9.80
C GLU A 66 14.48 2.73 9.28
N LYS A 67 14.44 1.41 9.52
CA LYS A 67 13.26 0.59 9.17
C LYS A 67 12.04 1.01 10.00
N GLY A 68 12.22 1.24 11.30
CA GLY A 68 11.17 1.72 12.20
C GLY A 68 10.58 3.05 11.76
N VAL A 69 11.44 4.03 11.42
CA VAL A 69 10.99 5.35 10.93
C VAL A 69 10.20 5.21 9.63
N LYS A 70 10.63 4.37 8.69
CA LYS A 70 9.87 4.11 7.44
C LYS A 70 8.51 3.50 7.70
N TYR A 71 8.40 2.55 8.62
CA TYR A 71 7.10 1.99 9.01
C TYR A 71 6.22 3.00 9.72
N ALA A 72 6.78 3.82 10.61
CA ALA A 72 6.05 4.90 11.26
C ALA A 72 5.52 5.91 10.24
N GLN A 73 6.33 6.31 9.25
CA GLN A 73 5.91 7.19 8.18
C GLN A 73 4.79 6.58 7.33
N LEU A 74 4.88 5.29 7.00
CA LEU A 74 3.82 4.60 6.27
C LEU A 74 2.54 4.53 7.11
N ALA A 75 2.66 4.23 8.40
CA ALA A 75 1.53 4.16 9.32
C ALA A 75 0.86 5.52 9.48
N THR A 76 1.62 6.62 9.59
CA THR A 76 1.05 7.97 9.71
C THR A 76 0.35 8.42 8.44
N ILE A 77 0.94 8.16 7.25
CA ILE A 77 0.28 8.43 5.97
C ILE A 77 -1.03 7.64 5.87
N THR A 78 -1.00 6.35 6.21
CA THR A 78 -2.18 5.48 6.14
C THR A 78 -3.27 5.94 7.12
N ALA A 79 -2.90 6.28 8.35
CA ALA A 79 -3.84 6.82 9.34
C ALA A 79 -4.45 8.15 8.89
N ALA A 80 -3.66 9.04 8.31
CA ALA A 80 -4.14 10.30 7.76
C ALA A 80 -5.14 10.09 6.61
N LEU A 81 -4.88 9.12 5.71
CA LEU A 81 -5.80 8.77 4.63
C LEU A 81 -7.12 8.20 5.17
N ILE A 82 -7.06 7.31 6.17
CA ILE A 82 -8.25 6.75 6.81
C ILE A 82 -9.05 7.87 7.48
N TRP A 83 -8.39 8.75 8.23
CA TRP A 83 -9.05 9.87 8.90
C TRP A 83 -9.68 10.82 7.89
N LEU A 84 -8.97 11.16 6.82
CA LEU A 84 -9.49 11.97 5.73
C LEU A 84 -10.74 11.30 5.15
N LEU A 85 -10.68 10.04 4.73
CA LEU A 85 -11.81 9.30 4.16
C LEU A 85 -13.04 9.26 5.08
N PHE A 86 -12.83 9.19 6.40
CA PHE A 86 -13.91 9.08 7.37
C PHE A 86 -14.63 10.41 7.62
N TYR A 87 -13.91 11.53 7.54
CA TYR A 87 -14.41 12.87 7.85
C TYR A 87 -14.60 13.77 6.63
N SER A 88 -14.08 13.39 5.47
CA SER A 88 -14.28 14.12 4.22
C SER A 88 -15.70 13.90 3.70
N GLU A 89 -16.49 14.97 3.66
CA GLU A 89 -17.71 15.02 2.85
C GLU A 89 -17.30 15.41 1.42
N PHE A 90 -17.07 14.42 0.56
CA PHE A 90 -16.69 14.68 -0.82
C PHE A 90 -17.95 15.03 -1.62
N GLU A 91 -17.97 16.22 -2.22
CA GLU A 91 -18.97 16.57 -3.22
C GLU A 91 -18.47 16.14 -4.60
N TRP A 92 -18.99 15.02 -5.10
CA TRP A 92 -18.69 14.54 -6.43
C TRP A 92 -19.92 14.79 -7.32
N TRP A 93 -19.78 15.63 -8.35
CA TRP A 93 -20.87 15.99 -9.29
C TRP A 93 -22.14 16.57 -8.62
N GLY A 94 -21.96 17.46 -7.63
CA GLY A 94 -23.08 18.14 -6.96
C GLY A 94 -23.89 17.26 -6.00
N LYS A 95 -23.48 16.01 -5.77
CA LYS A 95 -24.05 15.12 -4.75
C LYS A 95 -23.08 15.05 -3.57
N LYS A 96 -23.58 15.36 -2.37
CA LYS A 96 -22.84 15.18 -1.11
C LYS A 96 -22.70 13.69 -0.84
N TYR A 97 -21.48 13.18 -0.94
CA TYR A 97 -21.17 11.78 -0.69
C TYR A 97 -20.40 11.66 0.63
N LYS A 98 -20.90 10.81 1.54
CA LYS A 98 -20.26 10.48 2.81
C LYS A 98 -19.70 9.06 2.73
N PRO A 99 -18.40 8.87 2.44
CA PRO A 99 -17.81 7.54 2.24
C PRO A 99 -17.95 6.61 3.46
N SER A 100 -18.00 7.19 4.66
CA SER A 100 -18.12 6.45 5.91
C SER A 100 -19.44 5.70 6.07
N GLU A 101 -20.54 6.21 5.52
CA GLU A 101 -21.87 5.57 5.60
C GLU A 101 -21.91 4.26 4.79
N GLU A 102 -21.32 4.25 3.60
CA GLU A 102 -21.27 3.05 2.76
C GLU A 102 -20.33 1.98 3.33
N ILE A 103 -19.19 2.40 3.87
CA ILE A 103 -18.26 1.49 4.55
C ILE A 103 -18.93 0.89 5.79
N ARG A 104 -19.70 1.69 6.54
CA ARG A 104 -20.44 1.23 7.71
C ARG A 104 -21.56 0.27 7.33
N ARG A 105 -22.33 0.57 6.28
CA ARG A 105 -23.38 -0.32 5.75
C ARG A 105 -22.79 -1.65 5.27
N ARG A 106 -21.66 -1.61 4.57
CA ARG A 106 -20.98 -2.82 4.06
C ARG A 106 -20.31 -3.64 5.16
N ALA A 107 -19.74 -2.99 6.17
CA ALA A 107 -19.23 -3.64 7.36
C ALA A 107 -20.37 -4.30 8.17
N GLN A 108 -21.49 -3.60 8.38
CA GLN A 108 -22.67 -4.17 9.05
C GLN A 108 -23.20 -5.41 8.30
N TYR A 109 -23.25 -5.36 6.97
CA TYR A 109 -23.60 -6.50 6.12
C TYR A 109 -22.62 -7.67 6.28
N LEU A 110 -21.30 -7.41 6.23
CA LEU A 110 -20.25 -8.42 6.40
C LEU A 110 -20.23 -9.03 7.81
N PHE A 111 -20.53 -8.23 8.84
CA PHE A 111 -20.58 -8.64 10.24
C PHE A 111 -21.98 -9.09 10.70
N GLY A 112 -22.91 -9.35 9.77
CA GLY A 112 -24.20 -9.99 10.05
C GLY A 112 -25.20 -9.13 10.85
N VAL A 113 -24.95 -7.83 11.01
CA VAL A 113 -25.92 -6.91 11.59
C VAL A 113 -26.89 -6.52 10.48
N MET A 114 -28.14 -6.99 10.58
CA MET A 114 -29.13 -6.95 9.50
C MET A 114 -29.32 -5.56 8.87
N ASP A 115 -29.32 -5.51 7.53
CA ASP A 115 -29.91 -4.39 6.78
C ASP A 115 -31.38 -4.23 7.22
N PRO A 116 -31.80 -3.09 7.78
CA PRO A 116 -33.19 -2.86 8.17
C PRO A 116 -34.14 -3.03 6.98
N ASP A 117 -33.70 -2.70 5.77
CA ASP A 117 -34.48 -2.80 4.53
C ASP A 117 -34.71 -4.25 4.09
N LYS A 118 -33.75 -5.16 4.33
CA LYS A 118 -33.86 -6.58 3.99
C LYS A 118 -34.58 -7.41 5.05
N ARG A 119 -34.95 -6.79 6.17
CA ARG A 119 -35.71 -7.45 7.25
C ARG A 119 -37.10 -7.87 6.78
N TYR A 120 -37.64 -7.21 5.76
CA TYR A 120 -38.96 -7.46 5.18
C TYR A 120 -38.95 -8.51 4.07
N GLU A 121 -37.80 -8.75 3.40
CA GLU A 121 -37.69 -9.77 2.33
C GLU A 121 -37.79 -11.21 2.88
N ARG A 122 -37.52 -11.43 4.17
CA ARG A 122 -37.56 -12.77 4.79
C ARG A 122 -38.99 -13.25 5.10
N ARG A 123 -40.00 -12.39 5.00
CA ARG A 123 -41.42 -12.77 5.09
C ARG A 123 -42.07 -12.56 3.74
N LYS A 124 -42.47 -13.65 3.07
CA LYS A 124 -43.30 -13.60 1.84
C LYS A 124 -44.71 -13.05 2.08
N ASP A 125 -45.06 -12.73 3.33
CA ASP A 125 -46.44 -12.55 3.78
C ASP A 125 -46.74 -11.13 4.29
N MET A 126 -45.83 -10.16 4.15
CA MET A 126 -46.12 -8.77 4.51
C MET A 126 -46.48 -7.94 3.27
N VAL A 127 -47.67 -7.35 3.33
CA VAL A 127 -48.18 -6.32 2.42
C VAL A 127 -47.14 -5.21 2.29
N GLU A 128 -46.86 -4.86 1.04
CA GLU A 128 -45.94 -3.80 0.62
C GLU A 128 -46.27 -2.49 1.36
N PRO A 129 -45.31 -1.82 2.04
CA PRO A 129 -45.56 -0.49 2.53
C PRO A 129 -45.72 0.41 1.31
N ALA A 130 -46.89 1.03 1.20
CA ALA A 130 -47.22 1.99 0.17
C ALA A 130 -46.00 2.86 -0.14
N SER A 131 -45.53 2.76 -1.38
CA SER A 131 -44.59 3.69 -1.96
C SER A 131 -45.00 5.10 -1.55
N VAL A 132 -44.12 5.76 -0.80
CA VAL A 132 -44.22 7.21 -0.60
C VAL A 132 -44.15 7.79 -2.00
N SER A 133 -45.32 8.19 -2.48
CA SER A 133 -45.57 8.75 -3.80
C SER A 133 -44.70 10.00 -3.98
N SER A 134 -43.53 9.82 -4.56
CA SER A 134 -42.81 10.89 -5.23
C SER A 134 -43.37 11.03 -6.65
N ASP A 135 -44.56 11.60 -6.75
CA ASP A 135 -45.00 12.34 -7.94
C ASP A 135 -46.40 12.92 -7.75
N ASN A 136 -46.46 14.25 -7.55
CA ASN A 136 -47.45 15.09 -8.25
C ASN A 136 -47.07 16.58 -8.16
N LYS A 137 -46.46 17.05 -9.26
CA LYS A 137 -46.76 18.25 -10.05
C LYS A 137 -47.40 19.47 -9.39
N GLU A 138 -46.72 20.60 -9.60
CA GLU A 138 -47.22 21.93 -10.06
C GLU A 138 -48.51 22.54 -9.46
N SER A 139 -48.33 23.75 -8.88
CA SER A 139 -49.15 24.99 -8.81
C SER A 139 -50.60 24.99 -9.34
N PRO A 140 -51.58 25.76 -8.77
CA PRO A 140 -51.51 27.23 -8.67
C PRO A 140 -52.29 27.95 -7.53
N SER A 141 -51.92 29.24 -7.35
CA SER A 141 -52.70 30.43 -6.97
C SER A 141 -53.91 30.38 -6.02
N LYS A 142 -53.83 31.18 -4.95
CA LYS A 142 -54.72 32.32 -4.67
C LYS A 142 -54.05 33.32 -3.74
#